data_AF-A0A815VC83-F1
#
_entry.id   AF-A0A815VC83-F1
#
_cell.length_a   1.000
_cell.length_b   1.000
_cell.length_c   1.000
_cell.angle_alpha   90.00
_cell.angle_beta   90.00
_cell.angle_gamma   90.00
#
_symmetry.space_group_name_H-M   'P 1'
#
loop_
_entity.id
_entity.type
_entity.pdbx_description
1 polymer ?
#
loop_
_entity_poly.entity_id
_entity_poly.type
_entity_poly.pdbx_seq_one_letter_code
_entity_poly.pdbx_strand_id
1 'polypeptide(L)'
;MQCCDNCNKMPRDQKFNKLLNLLHQSVSSAEQLIHTSLEIMNLKHLMAPLSRASVEYFDQTYHVIDQVAQFYLSMCDQVHDLTSFVPVDSTGGGSGSCLYSSILILMPSLNITTVELRVRTILELINNQNYYELHCMNTCGPLHEYLKNACKKSDYSELYEIVALCNVLQCDIQSVYPHIDYGSYLDVFNYTYGPSTMLAGQNKVRLLWSNTQYPTEYKKLAARTTWSPNHFVPLVPRKPNTQSQISILPAPSRFGSELSNITSSKGNMINSLQSLPSLNHFSIDKADERKRKERVRKQLKRQNENIEERTARLTSAKLHAREVRSLENDEQRNARLTSI
;
A
#
# COMPACT_ATOMS: atom_id res chain seq x y z
N MET A 1 -23.66 -17.49 -18.53
CA MET A 1 -22.73 -17.68 -19.67
C MET A 1 -22.12 -19.08 -19.60
N GLN A 2 -22.43 -19.97 -20.55
CA GLN A 2 -21.67 -21.23 -20.70
C GLN A 2 -20.42 -20.93 -21.54
N CYS A 3 -19.24 -21.41 -21.11
CA CYS A 3 -18.04 -21.32 -21.95
C CYS A 3 -18.25 -22.16 -23.22
N CYS A 4 -18.04 -21.58 -24.39
CA CYS A 4 -18.02 -22.35 -25.64
C CYS A 4 -16.86 -23.35 -25.64
N ASP A 5 -16.92 -24.36 -26.53
CA ASP A 5 -15.91 -25.42 -26.61
C ASP A 5 -14.48 -24.90 -26.79
N ASN A 6 -14.32 -23.80 -27.53
CA ASN A 6 -13.02 -23.15 -27.71
C ASN A 6 -12.51 -22.51 -26.41
N CYS A 7 -13.38 -21.87 -25.63
CA CYS A 7 -13.02 -21.30 -24.34
C CYS A 7 -12.69 -22.40 -23.31
N ASN A 8 -13.29 -23.59 -23.41
CA ASN A 8 -12.98 -24.69 -22.50
C ASN A 8 -11.55 -25.21 -22.69
N LYS A 9 -11.09 -25.28 -23.94
CA LYS A 9 -9.73 -25.74 -24.32
C LYS A 9 -8.62 -24.72 -24.07
N MET A 10 -8.97 -23.45 -23.84
CA MET A 10 -8.00 -22.38 -23.64
C MET A 10 -7.21 -22.55 -22.33
N PRO A 11 -5.90 -22.30 -22.30
CA PRO A 11 -5.11 -22.23 -21.06
C PRO A 11 -5.70 -21.22 -20.06
N ARG A 12 -5.57 -21.51 -18.75
CA ARG A 12 -6.21 -20.71 -17.69
C ARG A 12 -5.78 -19.25 -17.72
N ASP A 13 -4.49 -18.99 -17.89
CA ASP A 13 -3.91 -17.66 -18.04
C ASP A 13 -4.52 -16.89 -19.23
N GLN A 14 -4.70 -17.55 -20.38
CA GLN A 14 -5.33 -16.95 -21.56
C GLN A 14 -6.81 -16.64 -21.31
N LYS A 15 -7.53 -17.49 -20.56
CA LYS A 15 -8.92 -17.20 -20.15
C LYS A 15 -8.97 -15.91 -19.35
N PHE A 16 -8.12 -15.76 -18.33
CA PHE A 16 -8.12 -14.55 -17.49
C PHE A 16 -7.65 -13.30 -18.22
N ASN A 17 -6.72 -13.39 -19.16
CA ASN A 17 -6.40 -12.26 -20.05
C ASN A 17 -7.62 -11.83 -20.88
N LYS A 18 -8.40 -12.78 -21.41
CA LYS A 18 -9.65 -12.48 -22.12
C LYS A 18 -10.68 -11.83 -21.20
N LEU A 19 -10.82 -12.30 -19.95
CA LEU A 19 -11.71 -11.69 -18.97
C LEU A 19 -11.29 -10.25 -18.61
N LEU A 20 -10.00 -9.99 -18.43
CA LEU A 20 -9.48 -8.65 -18.18
C LEU A 20 -9.79 -7.70 -19.36
N ASN A 21 -9.62 -8.18 -20.59
CA ASN A 21 -9.94 -7.41 -21.79
C ASN A 21 -11.45 -7.10 -21.89
N LEU A 22 -12.32 -8.04 -21.50
CA LEU A 22 -13.77 -7.79 -21.45
C LEU A 22 -14.11 -6.70 -20.44
N LEU A 23 -13.54 -6.76 -19.23
CA LEU A 23 -13.71 -5.71 -18.21
C LEU A 23 -13.22 -4.35 -18.72
N HIS A 24 -12.08 -4.32 -19.41
CA HIS A 24 -11.54 -3.10 -19.99
C HIS A 24 -12.46 -2.49 -21.05
N GLN A 25 -13.03 -3.30 -21.95
CA GLN A 25 -13.97 -2.86 -22.98
C GLN A 25 -15.25 -2.28 -22.39
N SER A 26 -15.71 -2.83 -21.27
CA SER A 26 -16.94 -2.41 -20.59
C SER A 26 -16.76 -1.18 -19.70
N VAL A 27 -15.53 -0.71 -19.45
CA VAL A 27 -15.26 0.36 -18.47
C VAL A 27 -15.78 1.74 -18.88
N SER A 28 -16.15 1.92 -20.15
CA SER A 28 -16.75 3.14 -20.68
C SER A 28 -18.18 3.39 -20.17
N SER A 29 -18.85 2.35 -19.64
CA SER A 29 -20.20 2.45 -19.07
C SER A 29 -20.27 1.67 -17.75
N ALA A 30 -20.65 2.35 -16.66
CA ALA A 30 -20.77 1.72 -15.35
C ALA A 30 -21.76 0.54 -15.37
N GLU A 31 -22.88 0.66 -16.09
CA GLU A 31 -23.88 -0.40 -16.24
C GLU A 31 -23.31 -1.61 -16.98
N GLN A 32 -22.60 -1.39 -18.09
CA GLN A 32 -21.95 -2.47 -18.83
C GLN A 32 -20.87 -3.16 -18.00
N LEU A 33 -20.09 -2.40 -17.23
CA LEU A 33 -19.06 -2.93 -16.36
C LEU A 33 -19.66 -3.83 -15.27
N ILE A 34 -20.73 -3.37 -14.60
CA ILE A 34 -21.46 -4.16 -13.60
C ILE A 34 -22.02 -5.44 -14.25
N HIS A 35 -22.72 -5.32 -15.38
CA HIS A 35 -23.27 -6.48 -16.08
C HIS A 35 -22.18 -7.51 -16.44
N THR A 36 -21.07 -7.04 -17.04
CA THR A 36 -19.92 -7.88 -17.40
C THR A 36 -19.34 -8.57 -16.16
N SER A 37 -19.21 -7.85 -15.04
CA SER A 37 -18.68 -8.42 -13.80
C SER A 37 -19.56 -9.56 -13.26
N LEU A 38 -20.89 -9.41 -13.33
CA LEU A 38 -21.84 -10.44 -12.91
C LEU A 38 -21.77 -11.68 -13.82
N GLU A 39 -21.62 -11.48 -15.13
CA GLU A 39 -21.44 -12.60 -16.07
C GLU A 39 -20.16 -13.39 -15.78
N ILE A 40 -19.07 -12.70 -15.45
CA ILE A 40 -17.79 -13.34 -15.09
C ILE A 40 -17.92 -14.08 -13.76
N MET A 41 -18.55 -13.48 -12.75
CA MET A 41 -18.76 -14.11 -11.44
C MET A 41 -19.60 -15.39 -11.51
N ASN A 42 -20.49 -15.48 -12.50
CA ASN A 42 -21.26 -16.70 -12.77
C ASN A 42 -20.42 -17.87 -13.32
N LEU A 43 -19.15 -17.65 -13.69
CA LEU A 43 -18.20 -18.71 -14.08
C LEU A 43 -17.61 -19.40 -12.84
N LYS A 44 -18.46 -20.09 -12.05
CA LYS A 44 -18.12 -20.68 -10.74
C LYS A 44 -16.80 -21.48 -10.71
N HIS A 45 -16.51 -22.22 -11.78
CA HIS A 45 -15.28 -23.03 -11.90
C HIS A 45 -13.99 -22.19 -12.00
N LEU A 46 -14.07 -20.96 -12.54
CA LEU A 46 -12.95 -20.02 -12.55
C LEU A 46 -12.85 -19.24 -11.25
N MET A 47 -13.98 -18.97 -10.60
CA MET A 47 -14.09 -18.16 -9.38
C MET A 47 -14.06 -18.96 -8.08
N ALA A 48 -13.61 -20.21 -8.12
CA ALA A 48 -13.50 -21.05 -6.91
C ALA A 48 -12.67 -20.33 -5.82
N PRO A 49 -12.98 -20.55 -4.53
CA PRO A 49 -12.20 -20.01 -3.42
C PRO A 49 -10.73 -20.40 -3.52
N LEU A 50 -9.84 -19.49 -3.14
CA LEU A 50 -8.41 -19.71 -3.20
C LEU A 50 -7.91 -20.43 -1.94
N SER A 51 -7.09 -21.46 -2.12
CA SER A 51 -6.39 -22.16 -1.03
C SER A 51 -5.18 -21.34 -0.57
N ARG A 52 -5.03 -21.17 0.74
CA ARG A 52 -4.08 -20.23 1.33
C ARG A 52 -3.05 -20.95 2.17
N ALA A 53 -1.80 -20.87 1.77
CA ALA A 53 -0.65 -21.09 2.62
C ALA A 53 0.34 -19.97 2.34
N SER A 54 0.71 -19.22 3.38
CA SER A 54 1.73 -18.19 3.27
C SER A 54 3.12 -18.81 3.27
N VAL A 55 4.09 -18.14 2.65
CA VAL A 55 5.51 -18.45 2.86
C VAL A 55 5.85 -18.30 4.33
N GLU A 56 6.44 -19.34 4.89
CA GLU A 56 6.86 -19.33 6.29
C GLU A 56 8.12 -18.49 6.48
N TYR A 57 9.13 -18.66 5.62
CA TYR A 57 10.44 -18.01 5.78
C TYR A 57 11.17 -17.73 4.47
N PHE A 58 12.13 -16.81 4.54
CA PHE A 58 13.05 -16.46 3.48
C PHE A 58 14.03 -17.61 3.24
N ASP A 59 14.25 -17.92 1.96
CA ASP A 59 15.20 -18.92 1.49
C ASP A 59 15.93 -18.36 0.27
N GLN A 60 17.24 -18.16 0.41
CA GLN A 60 18.11 -17.60 -0.63
C GLN A 60 18.19 -18.45 -1.92
N THR A 61 17.75 -19.70 -1.86
CA THR A 61 17.71 -20.60 -3.02
C THR A 61 16.56 -20.22 -3.97
N TYR A 62 15.49 -19.64 -3.41
CA TYR A 62 14.26 -19.31 -4.13
C TYR A 62 13.98 -17.80 -4.19
N HIS A 63 14.55 -17.04 -3.25
CA HIS A 63 14.31 -15.62 -3.10
C HIS A 63 15.58 -14.81 -3.33
N VAL A 64 15.44 -13.74 -4.11
CA VAL A 64 16.46 -12.72 -4.32
C VAL A 64 16.10 -11.51 -3.46
N ILE A 65 17.07 -10.90 -2.79
CA ILE A 65 16.83 -9.69 -1.99
C ILE A 65 16.73 -8.49 -2.92
N ASP A 66 15.67 -7.70 -2.78
CA ASP A 66 15.57 -6.39 -3.42
C ASP A 66 16.40 -5.37 -2.62
N GLN A 67 17.54 -4.95 -3.18
CA GLN A 67 18.48 -4.06 -2.51
C GLN A 67 17.96 -2.64 -2.34
N VAL A 68 17.14 -2.16 -3.26
CA VAL A 68 16.54 -0.82 -3.18
C VAL A 68 15.46 -0.83 -2.10
N ALA A 69 14.61 -1.86 -2.10
CA ALA A 69 13.60 -2.04 -1.09
C ALA A 69 14.20 -2.34 0.30
N GLN A 70 15.34 -3.03 0.39
CA GLN A 70 16.07 -3.23 1.64
C GLN A 70 16.53 -1.92 2.26
N PHE A 71 16.97 -0.98 1.42
CA PHE A 71 17.30 0.37 1.86
C PHE A 71 16.05 1.12 2.33
N TYR A 72 14.95 1.07 1.59
CA TYR A 72 13.70 1.70 2.01
C TYR A 72 13.13 1.09 3.30
N LEU A 73 13.25 -0.22 3.50
CA LEU A 73 12.82 -0.90 4.72
C LEU A 73 13.61 -0.41 5.94
N SER A 74 14.90 -0.07 5.78
CA SER A 74 15.69 0.53 6.86
C SER A 74 15.27 1.96 7.21
N MET A 75 14.43 2.61 6.41
CA MET A 75 13.84 3.92 6.73
C MET A 75 12.50 3.80 7.47
N CYS A 76 12.02 2.57 7.71
CA CYS A 76 10.78 2.32 8.43
C CYS A 76 11.00 2.28 9.96
N ASP A 77 11.93 3.09 10.49
CA ASP A 77 12.53 3.06 11.84
C ASP A 77 11.55 2.95 13.03
N GLN A 78 10.26 3.19 12.81
CA GLN A 78 9.23 3.15 13.85
C GLN A 78 8.60 1.76 14.06
N VAL A 79 8.95 0.75 13.25
CA VAL A 79 8.35 -0.60 13.37
C VAL A 79 9.43 -1.61 13.75
N HIS A 80 9.69 -1.75 15.06
CA HIS A 80 10.66 -2.71 15.61
C HIS A 80 10.48 -4.16 15.09
N ASP A 81 9.25 -4.53 14.70
CA ASP A 81 8.91 -5.85 14.14
C ASP A 81 9.50 -6.11 12.74
N LEU A 82 9.85 -5.07 11.97
CA LEU A 82 10.26 -5.24 10.56
C LEU A 82 11.70 -5.74 10.36
N THR A 83 12.54 -5.67 11.39
CA THR A 83 13.94 -6.18 11.32
C THR A 83 14.00 -7.69 11.07
N SER A 84 12.92 -8.41 11.41
CA SER A 84 12.77 -9.84 11.19
C SER A 84 12.36 -10.19 9.76
N PHE A 85 12.23 -9.22 8.84
CA PHE A 85 11.79 -9.44 7.47
C PHE A 85 12.90 -9.17 6.44
N VAL A 86 12.74 -9.76 5.26
CA VAL A 86 13.58 -9.54 4.08
C VAL A 86 12.68 -9.10 2.92
N PRO A 87 12.94 -7.94 2.30
CA PRO A 87 12.27 -7.57 1.06
C PRO A 87 12.78 -8.45 -0.08
N VAL A 88 11.87 -9.21 -0.66
CA VAL A 88 12.20 -10.14 -1.76
C VAL A 88 11.83 -9.48 -3.08
N ASP A 89 12.73 -9.56 -4.05
CA ASP A 89 12.52 -9.01 -5.39
C ASP A 89 11.25 -9.59 -6.04
N SER A 90 10.33 -8.68 -6.39
CA SER A 90 9.09 -9.01 -7.11
C SER A 90 9.18 -8.70 -8.60
N THR A 91 10.34 -8.20 -9.07
CA THR A 91 10.59 -7.76 -10.45
C THR A 91 10.85 -8.92 -11.40
N GLY A 92 9.86 -9.81 -11.56
CA GLY A 92 9.79 -10.72 -12.70
C GLY A 92 9.53 -10.03 -14.06
N GLY A 93 9.91 -8.76 -14.26
CA GLY A 93 9.90 -8.08 -15.57
C GLY A 93 8.99 -6.85 -15.73
N GLY A 94 9.24 -5.75 -15.00
CA GLY A 94 8.86 -4.36 -15.38
C GLY A 94 7.38 -4.05 -15.72
N SER A 95 6.45 -4.98 -15.51
CA SER A 95 5.14 -4.99 -16.18
C SER A 95 4.01 -4.35 -15.38
N GLY A 96 4.30 -3.46 -14.43
CA GLY A 96 3.29 -2.85 -13.54
C GLY A 96 2.52 -3.86 -12.67
N SER A 97 2.96 -5.12 -12.61
CA SER A 97 2.24 -6.21 -11.93
C SER A 97 2.86 -6.58 -10.57
N CYS A 98 3.76 -5.73 -10.04
CA CYS A 98 4.55 -6.03 -8.84
C CYS A 98 3.68 -6.33 -7.61
N LEU A 99 2.51 -5.70 -7.43
CA LEU A 99 1.59 -6.03 -6.34
C LEU A 99 1.19 -7.50 -6.38
N TYR A 100 0.67 -7.96 -7.51
CA TYR A 100 0.19 -9.33 -7.66
C TYR A 100 1.34 -10.34 -7.64
N SER A 101 2.49 -10.02 -8.25
CA SER A 101 3.70 -10.85 -8.14
C SER A 101 4.15 -11.00 -6.69
N SER A 102 4.11 -9.92 -5.90
CA SER A 102 4.44 -9.93 -4.47
C SER A 102 3.52 -10.87 -3.69
N ILE A 103 2.22 -10.85 -3.97
CA ILE A 103 1.27 -11.78 -3.34
C ILE A 103 1.58 -13.23 -3.71
N LEU A 104 1.89 -13.53 -4.97
CA LEU A 104 2.21 -14.90 -5.38
C LEU A 104 3.51 -15.40 -4.75
N ILE A 105 4.49 -14.52 -4.53
CA ILE A 105 5.68 -14.84 -3.72
C ILE A 105 5.29 -15.14 -2.28
N LEU A 106 4.42 -14.34 -1.67
CA LEU A 106 3.99 -14.53 -0.28
C LEU A 106 3.03 -15.71 -0.09
N MET A 107 2.37 -16.18 -1.15
CA MET A 107 1.36 -17.23 -1.12
C MET A 107 1.51 -18.20 -2.30
N PRO A 108 2.61 -18.97 -2.37
CA PRO A 108 2.92 -19.83 -3.52
C PRO A 108 1.91 -20.95 -3.74
N SER A 109 1.11 -21.30 -2.72
CA SER A 109 0.08 -22.34 -2.82
C SER A 109 -1.14 -21.93 -3.67
N LEU A 110 -1.29 -20.65 -4.02
CA LEU A 110 -2.48 -20.16 -4.72
C LEU A 110 -2.65 -20.83 -6.10
N ASN A 111 -1.55 -21.22 -6.75
CA ASN A 111 -1.54 -21.84 -8.09
C ASN A 111 -2.42 -21.07 -9.12
N ILE A 112 -2.29 -19.74 -9.11
CA ILE A 112 -2.95 -18.82 -10.03
C ILE A 112 -1.93 -17.87 -10.64
N THR A 113 -2.31 -17.16 -11.69
CA THR A 113 -1.47 -16.13 -12.32
C THR A 113 -1.71 -14.74 -11.73
N THR A 114 -0.79 -13.81 -11.98
CA THR A 114 -0.94 -12.40 -11.59
C THR A 114 -2.17 -11.77 -12.26
N VAL A 115 -2.44 -12.13 -13.52
CA VAL A 115 -3.61 -11.67 -14.27
C VAL A 115 -4.90 -12.22 -13.66
N GLU A 116 -4.93 -13.49 -13.24
CA GLU A 116 -6.08 -14.04 -12.54
C GLU A 116 -6.36 -13.30 -11.24
N LEU A 117 -5.32 -13.08 -10.43
CA LEU A 117 -5.46 -12.37 -9.16
C LEU A 117 -5.97 -10.94 -9.40
N ARG A 118 -5.42 -10.23 -10.39
CA ARG A 118 -5.89 -8.91 -10.82
C ARG A 118 -7.36 -8.89 -11.20
N VAL A 119 -7.81 -9.83 -12.04
CA VAL A 119 -9.22 -9.93 -12.44
C VAL A 119 -10.11 -10.14 -11.20
N ARG A 120 -9.74 -11.04 -10.29
CA ARG A 120 -10.51 -11.27 -9.06
C ARG A 120 -10.59 -10.02 -8.19
N THR A 121 -9.49 -9.28 -8.05
CA THR A 121 -9.45 -8.00 -7.32
C THR A 121 -10.35 -6.95 -7.95
N ILE A 122 -10.36 -6.83 -9.29
CA ILE A 122 -11.24 -5.89 -10.00
C ILE A 122 -12.71 -6.27 -9.82
N LEU A 123 -13.05 -7.56 -9.93
CA LEU A 123 -14.41 -8.03 -9.71
C LEU A 123 -14.88 -7.74 -8.28
N GLU A 124 -14.01 -7.94 -7.28
CA GLU A 124 -14.30 -7.59 -5.89
C GLU A 124 -14.61 -6.10 -5.72
N LEU A 125 -13.82 -5.22 -6.34
CA LEU A 125 -14.05 -3.76 -6.32
C LEU A 125 -15.38 -3.37 -6.99
N ILE A 126 -15.70 -3.96 -8.15
CA ILE A 126 -16.93 -3.66 -8.89
C ILE A 126 -18.18 -4.15 -8.15
N ASN A 127 -18.13 -5.32 -7.54
CA ASN A 127 -19.31 -5.90 -6.88
C ASN A 127 -19.57 -5.28 -5.49
N ASN A 128 -18.58 -4.64 -4.89
CA ASN A 128 -18.70 -4.02 -3.56
C ASN A 128 -18.33 -2.53 -3.57
N GLN A 129 -18.66 -1.80 -4.65
CA GLN A 129 -18.27 -0.39 -4.85
C GLN A 129 -18.55 0.50 -3.63
N ASN A 130 -19.76 0.40 -3.07
CA ASN A 130 -20.18 1.21 -1.91
C ASN A 130 -19.23 1.05 -0.71
N TYR A 131 -18.73 -0.18 -0.47
CA TYR A 131 -17.78 -0.43 0.60
C TYR A 131 -16.47 0.31 0.35
N TYR A 132 -15.90 0.18 -0.84
CA TYR A 132 -14.61 0.79 -1.17
C TYR A 132 -14.68 2.31 -1.30
N GLU A 133 -15.77 2.86 -1.83
CA GLU A 133 -16.00 4.31 -1.84
C GLU A 133 -16.06 4.85 -0.41
N LEU A 134 -16.79 4.20 0.49
CA LEU A 134 -16.86 4.64 1.89
C LEU A 134 -15.50 4.57 2.61
N HIS A 135 -14.73 3.50 2.40
CA HIS A 135 -13.51 3.23 3.16
C HIS A 135 -12.23 3.83 2.55
N CYS A 136 -12.19 4.06 1.24
CA CYS A 136 -10.96 4.45 0.55
C CYS A 136 -11.05 5.79 -0.21
N MET A 137 -12.25 6.38 -0.41
CA MET A 137 -12.41 7.59 -1.25
C MET A 137 -11.55 8.77 -0.79
N ASN A 138 -11.45 8.99 0.53
CA ASN A 138 -10.62 10.09 1.07
C ASN A 138 -9.12 9.91 0.76
N THR A 139 -8.70 8.67 0.50
CA THR A 139 -7.30 8.31 0.27
C THR A 139 -6.98 8.11 -1.22
N CYS A 140 -7.90 7.55 -2.01
CA CYS A 140 -7.63 7.13 -3.39
C CYS A 140 -8.38 7.95 -4.45
N GLY A 141 -9.29 8.84 -4.04
CA GLY A 141 -10.18 9.55 -4.96
C GLY A 141 -11.33 8.67 -5.45
N PRO A 142 -12.02 9.03 -6.54
CA PRO A 142 -13.20 8.29 -7.00
C PRO A 142 -12.88 6.90 -7.56
N LEU A 143 -13.62 5.89 -7.10
CA LEU A 143 -13.41 4.48 -7.49
C LEU A 143 -13.61 4.26 -9.00
N HIS A 144 -14.62 4.89 -9.61
CA HIS A 144 -14.91 4.72 -11.03
C HIS A 144 -13.76 5.20 -11.95
N GLU A 145 -13.11 6.32 -11.61
CA GLU A 145 -11.94 6.81 -12.36
C GLU A 145 -10.75 5.86 -12.21
N TYR A 146 -10.57 5.31 -11.01
CA TYR A 146 -9.56 4.31 -10.76
C TYR A 146 -9.82 3.02 -11.58
N LEU A 147 -11.06 2.52 -11.63
CA LEU A 147 -11.42 1.30 -12.37
C LEU A 147 -11.13 1.39 -13.88
N LYS A 148 -11.23 2.59 -14.48
CA LYS A 148 -10.84 2.85 -15.89
C LYS A 148 -9.38 2.47 -16.17
N ASN A 149 -8.50 2.67 -15.19
CA ASN A 149 -7.08 2.37 -15.34
C ASN A 149 -6.74 0.97 -14.80
N ALA A 150 -7.39 0.53 -13.72
CA ALA A 150 -7.24 -0.81 -13.16
C ALA A 150 -7.49 -1.94 -14.18
N CYS A 151 -8.43 -1.73 -15.11
CA CYS A 151 -8.73 -2.71 -16.16
C CYS A 151 -7.70 -2.72 -17.31
N LYS A 152 -6.82 -1.72 -17.43
CA LYS A 152 -5.75 -1.70 -18.44
C LYS A 152 -4.65 -2.71 -18.10
N LYS A 153 -3.99 -3.26 -19.12
CA LYS A 153 -2.80 -4.08 -18.90
C LYS A 153 -1.67 -3.21 -18.33
N SER A 154 -0.97 -3.72 -17.31
CA SER A 154 0.25 -3.11 -16.76
C SER A 154 0.10 -1.75 -16.07
N ASP A 155 -1.10 -1.40 -15.60
CA ASP A 155 -1.26 -0.19 -14.78
C ASP A 155 -0.84 -0.40 -13.31
N TYR A 156 -0.43 0.68 -12.65
CA TYR A 156 0.00 0.68 -11.25
C TYR A 156 -1.16 0.44 -10.30
N SER A 157 -0.86 -0.27 -9.22
CA SER A 157 -1.84 -0.48 -8.16
C SER A 157 -1.86 0.63 -7.13
N GLU A 158 -3.06 0.91 -6.61
CA GLU A 158 -3.30 1.85 -5.54
C GLU A 158 -3.73 1.10 -4.26
N LEU A 159 -4.15 1.86 -3.24
CA LEU A 159 -4.61 1.27 -1.98
C LEU A 159 -5.93 0.49 -2.14
N TYR A 160 -6.75 0.80 -3.15
CA TYR A 160 -7.96 0.05 -3.47
C TYR A 160 -7.69 -1.45 -3.60
N GLU A 161 -6.64 -1.84 -4.34
CA GLU A 161 -6.33 -3.25 -4.54
C GLU A 161 -5.80 -3.94 -3.30
N ILE A 162 -5.08 -3.24 -2.42
CA ILE A 162 -4.64 -3.84 -1.15
C ILE A 162 -5.86 -4.22 -0.31
N VAL A 163 -6.82 -3.31 -0.14
CA VAL A 163 -8.04 -3.57 0.63
C VAL A 163 -8.88 -4.66 -0.04
N ALA A 164 -9.02 -4.62 -1.36
CA ALA A 164 -9.74 -5.65 -2.10
C ALA A 164 -9.05 -7.03 -2.06
N LEU A 165 -7.72 -7.08 -2.11
CA LEU A 165 -6.96 -8.32 -1.94
C LEU A 165 -7.20 -8.95 -0.58
N CYS A 166 -7.39 -8.16 0.48
CA CYS A 166 -7.75 -8.71 1.78
C CYS A 166 -9.05 -9.52 1.71
N ASN A 167 -10.06 -9.05 0.96
CA ASN A 167 -11.31 -9.78 0.72
C ASN A 167 -11.14 -10.96 -0.25
N VAL A 168 -10.39 -10.81 -1.34
CA VAL A 168 -10.17 -11.89 -2.32
C VAL A 168 -9.38 -13.05 -1.72
N LEU A 169 -8.32 -12.73 -0.99
CA LEU A 169 -7.43 -13.70 -0.37
C LEU A 169 -7.94 -14.13 1.01
N GLN A 170 -8.87 -13.37 1.61
CA GLN A 170 -9.34 -13.58 2.96
C GLN A 170 -8.17 -13.65 3.96
N CYS A 171 -7.28 -12.67 3.88
CA CYS A 171 -6.07 -12.56 4.70
C CYS A 171 -5.83 -11.09 5.09
N ASP A 172 -5.06 -10.89 6.14
CA ASP A 172 -4.62 -9.55 6.52
C ASP A 172 -3.40 -9.16 5.69
N ILE A 173 -3.39 -7.93 5.20
CA ILE A 173 -2.24 -7.33 4.52
C ILE A 173 -1.75 -6.15 5.34
N GLN A 174 -0.59 -6.31 5.97
CA GLN A 174 0.14 -5.19 6.54
C GLN A 174 0.90 -4.47 5.44
N SER A 175 0.38 -3.30 5.12
CA SER A 175 0.99 -2.34 4.24
C SER A 175 2.05 -1.57 5.02
N VAL A 176 3.29 -1.57 4.52
CA VAL A 176 4.43 -0.88 5.11
C VAL A 176 4.85 0.25 4.19
N TYR A 177 4.89 1.47 4.72
CA TYR A 177 5.26 2.65 3.94
C TYR A 177 6.48 3.33 4.60
N PRO A 178 7.56 3.62 3.84
CA PRO A 178 8.76 4.21 4.40
C PRO A 178 8.52 5.65 4.80
N HIS A 179 9.16 6.09 5.89
CA HIS A 179 8.97 7.43 6.42
C HIS A 179 9.80 8.45 5.63
N ILE A 180 9.30 8.80 4.44
CA ILE A 180 9.95 9.70 3.48
C ILE A 180 9.05 10.93 3.29
N ASP A 181 9.68 12.10 3.25
CA ASP A 181 9.02 13.40 3.09
C ASP A 181 7.99 13.77 4.20
N TYR A 182 8.07 13.10 5.36
CA TYR A 182 7.48 13.48 6.66
C TYR A 182 5.98 13.77 6.69
N GLY A 183 5.21 13.20 5.77
CA GLY A 183 3.78 13.41 5.71
C GLY A 183 3.00 12.46 6.61
N SER A 184 2.59 12.87 7.83
CA SER A 184 1.67 12.05 8.66
C SER A 184 0.30 11.73 8.03
N TYR A 185 0.01 12.28 6.84
CA TYR A 185 -1.15 11.89 6.03
C TYR A 185 -0.91 10.57 5.30
N LEU A 186 0.34 10.13 5.20
CA LEU A 186 0.74 8.86 4.58
C LEU A 186 0.65 7.69 5.56
N ASP A 187 0.37 7.95 6.84
CA ASP A 187 0.15 6.91 7.86
C ASP A 187 -0.96 5.94 7.45
N VAL A 188 -1.93 6.39 6.65
CA VAL A 188 -2.95 5.53 6.07
C VAL A 188 -2.33 4.40 5.26
N PHE A 189 -1.23 4.62 4.53
CA PHE A 189 -0.54 3.58 3.76
C PHE A 189 0.35 2.68 4.63
N ASN A 190 0.55 3.00 5.90
CA ASN A 190 1.30 2.18 6.86
C ASN A 190 0.35 1.50 7.87
N TYR A 191 -0.60 0.72 7.37
CA TYR A 191 -1.70 0.12 8.14
C TYR A 191 -1.86 -1.37 7.87
N THR A 192 -2.51 -2.10 8.80
CA THR A 192 -2.92 -3.50 8.57
C THR A 192 -4.37 -3.54 8.13
N TYR A 193 -4.60 -3.93 6.89
CA TYR A 193 -5.94 -4.12 6.33
C TYR A 193 -6.35 -5.57 6.49
N GLY A 194 -7.65 -5.80 6.68
CA GLY A 194 -8.24 -7.13 6.75
C GLY A 194 -9.51 -7.22 5.91
N PRO A 195 -10.00 -8.44 5.64
CA PRO A 195 -11.27 -8.64 4.95
C PRO A 195 -12.44 -8.06 5.76
N SER A 196 -13.47 -7.65 5.03
CA SER A 196 -14.73 -7.16 5.59
C SER A 196 -15.45 -8.19 6.46
N THR A 197 -15.26 -9.48 6.16
CA THR A 197 -15.79 -10.61 6.92
C THR A 197 -14.63 -11.41 7.49
N MET A 198 -14.50 -11.44 8.81
CA MET A 198 -13.40 -12.17 9.46
C MET A 198 -13.65 -13.68 9.44
N LEU A 199 -12.66 -14.44 8.96
CA LEU A 199 -12.60 -15.89 9.10
C LEU A 199 -11.61 -16.26 10.22
N ALA A 200 -11.91 -17.31 10.98
CA ALA A 200 -11.00 -17.81 12.01
C ALA A 200 -9.65 -18.25 11.40
N GLY A 201 -8.54 -17.90 12.05
CA GLY A 201 -7.19 -18.32 11.63
C GLY A 201 -6.58 -17.52 10.48
N GLN A 202 -6.72 -16.19 10.49
CA GLN A 202 -6.19 -15.33 9.42
C GLN A 202 -4.67 -15.38 9.31
N ASN A 203 -4.20 -15.74 8.11
CA ASN A 203 -2.83 -15.46 7.69
C ASN A 203 -2.65 -13.95 7.54
N LYS A 204 -1.48 -13.45 7.95
CA LYS A 204 -1.07 -12.07 7.75
C LYS A 204 0.15 -12.03 6.87
N VAL A 205 0.07 -11.28 5.77
CA VAL A 205 1.20 -11.03 4.87
C VAL A 205 1.62 -9.56 4.94
N ARG A 206 2.83 -9.25 4.49
CA ARG A 206 3.41 -7.90 4.58
C ARG A 206 3.92 -7.45 3.22
N LEU A 207 3.57 -6.22 2.83
CA LEU A 207 3.99 -5.58 1.59
C LEU A 207 4.63 -4.24 1.90
N LEU A 208 5.80 -3.99 1.32
CA LEU A 208 6.46 -2.69 1.37
C LEU A 208 6.13 -1.89 0.11
N TRP A 209 5.71 -0.64 0.30
CA TRP A 209 5.69 0.39 -0.73
C TRP A 209 7.10 0.93 -0.90
N SER A 210 7.70 0.67 -2.04
CA SER A 210 9.07 1.01 -2.34
C SER A 210 9.18 1.77 -3.66
N ASN A 211 10.41 2.04 -4.07
CA ASN A 211 10.72 2.55 -5.39
C ASN A 211 11.74 1.61 -6.07
N THR A 212 11.72 1.52 -7.39
CA THR A 212 12.73 0.77 -8.17
C THR A 212 14.10 1.46 -8.19
N GLN A 213 14.18 2.72 -7.76
CA GLN A 213 15.39 3.55 -7.75
C GLN A 213 15.70 4.04 -6.34
N TYR A 214 16.99 4.28 -6.04
CA TYR A 214 17.39 4.92 -4.79
C TYR A 214 16.92 6.38 -4.75
N PRO A 215 16.68 6.97 -3.55
CA PRO A 215 16.23 8.37 -3.46
C PRO A 215 17.15 9.39 -4.13
N THR A 216 18.46 9.13 -4.13
CA THR A 216 19.48 9.99 -4.74
C THR A 216 19.37 10.03 -6.27
N GLU A 217 18.88 8.96 -6.90
CA GLU A 217 18.67 8.85 -8.34
C GLU A 217 17.31 9.42 -8.72
N TYR A 218 16.28 9.09 -7.95
CA TYR A 218 14.92 9.63 -8.11
C TYR A 218 14.90 11.17 -8.11
N LYS A 219 15.62 11.80 -7.17
CA LYS A 219 15.71 13.28 -7.07
C LYS A 219 16.41 13.93 -8.26
N LYS A 220 17.30 13.22 -8.96
CA LYS A 220 18.02 13.75 -10.13
C LYS A 220 17.18 13.72 -11.39
N LEU A 221 16.37 12.68 -11.56
CA LEU A 221 15.63 12.42 -12.80
C LEU A 221 14.36 13.25 -12.93
N ALA A 222 13.71 13.59 -11.82
CA ALA A 222 12.30 13.90 -11.89
C ALA A 222 11.94 15.40 -11.96
N ALA A 223 12.83 16.33 -11.62
CA ALA A 223 12.43 17.71 -11.24
C ALA A 223 11.28 17.75 -10.21
N ARG A 224 10.96 16.60 -9.59
CA ARG A 224 9.89 16.40 -8.63
C ARG A 224 10.45 16.66 -7.26
N THR A 225 9.74 17.46 -6.49
CA THR A 225 10.06 17.76 -5.09
C THR A 225 9.62 16.66 -4.14
N THR A 226 8.77 15.72 -4.58
CA THR A 226 8.12 14.72 -3.73
C THR A 226 8.39 13.30 -4.22
N TRP A 227 8.80 12.43 -3.30
CA TRP A 227 8.92 11.00 -3.53
C TRP A 227 7.55 10.34 -3.73
N SER A 228 7.50 9.33 -4.59
CA SER A 228 6.32 8.49 -4.76
C SER A 228 6.74 7.03 -4.94
N PRO A 229 6.04 6.07 -4.32
CA PRO A 229 6.31 4.66 -4.56
C PRO A 229 5.86 4.27 -5.98
N ASN A 230 6.59 3.34 -6.58
CA ASN A 230 6.23 2.72 -7.87
C ASN A 230 6.41 1.20 -7.84
N HIS A 231 6.77 0.63 -6.68
CA HIS A 231 7.12 -0.77 -6.54
C HIS A 231 6.53 -1.37 -5.26
N PHE A 232 5.84 -2.51 -5.39
CA PHE A 232 5.39 -3.32 -4.26
C PHE A 232 6.37 -4.46 -4.05
N VAL A 233 6.75 -4.67 -2.79
CA VAL A 233 7.77 -5.67 -2.44
C VAL A 233 7.26 -6.56 -1.32
N PRO A 234 7.26 -7.89 -1.49
CA PRO A 234 6.91 -8.82 -0.43
C PRO A 234 7.96 -8.79 0.69
N LEU A 235 7.48 -8.70 1.93
CA LEU A 235 8.32 -8.84 3.11
C LEU A 235 8.19 -10.26 3.66
N VAL A 236 9.23 -11.06 3.46
CA VAL A 236 9.26 -12.48 3.88
C VAL A 236 9.96 -12.61 5.24
N PRO A 237 9.41 -13.35 6.22
CA PRO A 237 10.05 -13.53 7.53
C PRO A 237 11.44 -14.19 7.41
N ARG A 238 12.39 -13.79 8.25
CA ARG A 238 13.67 -14.48 8.44
C ARG A 238 13.43 -15.75 9.27
N LYS A 239 14.22 -16.80 9.01
CA LYS A 239 14.24 -17.97 9.90
C LYS A 239 14.73 -17.53 11.29
N PRO A 240 14.07 -17.96 12.40
CA PRO A 240 14.37 -17.49 13.77
C PRO A 240 15.83 -17.66 14.22
N ASN A 241 16.63 -18.50 13.57
CA ASN A 241 18.00 -18.83 13.97
C ASN A 241 19.08 -18.39 12.98
N THR A 242 18.75 -17.57 11.96
CA THR A 242 19.72 -17.11 10.94
C THR A 242 20.20 -15.68 11.19
N GLN A 243 20.20 -15.23 12.45
CA GLN A 243 20.69 -13.88 12.83
C GLN A 243 22.20 -13.68 12.62
N SER A 244 22.94 -14.73 12.26
CA SER A 244 24.38 -14.67 12.01
C SER A 244 24.64 -14.56 10.51
N GLN A 245 25.24 -13.44 10.07
CA GLN A 245 25.95 -13.27 8.78
C GLN A 245 25.17 -12.83 7.52
N ILE A 246 24.17 -11.94 7.62
CA ILE A 246 23.96 -11.01 6.49
C ILE A 246 24.68 -9.72 6.84
N SER A 247 25.91 -9.58 6.34
CA SER A 247 26.62 -8.30 6.33
C SER A 247 25.74 -7.32 5.56
N ILE A 248 25.07 -6.41 6.28
CA ILE A 248 24.47 -5.23 5.70
C ILE A 248 25.61 -4.53 4.98
N LEU A 249 25.65 -4.62 3.65
CA LEU A 249 26.60 -3.82 2.87
C LEU A 249 26.31 -2.36 3.26
N PRO A 250 27.32 -1.60 3.71
CA PRO A 250 27.11 -0.22 4.10
C PRO A 250 26.48 0.49 2.90
N ALA A 251 25.36 1.18 3.15
CA ALA A 251 24.76 2.06 2.16
C ALA A 251 25.88 2.92 1.55
N PRO A 252 25.91 3.14 0.22
CA PRO A 252 26.98 3.90 -0.41
C PRO A 252 27.14 5.24 0.32
N SER A 253 28.27 5.39 1.01
CA SER A 253 28.60 6.53 1.87
C SER A 253 28.80 7.76 1.00
N ARG A 254 27.70 8.45 0.65
CA ARG A 254 27.69 9.75 -0.04
C ARG A 254 26.69 10.73 0.56
N PHE A 255 26.26 10.52 1.80
CA PHE A 255 25.62 11.60 2.57
C PHE A 255 26.72 12.44 3.22
N GLY A 256 27.12 13.48 2.49
CA GLY A 256 27.87 14.59 3.05
C GLY A 256 27.10 15.21 4.22
N SER A 257 27.85 15.51 5.27
CA SER A 257 27.46 16.17 6.50
C SER A 257 26.85 17.56 6.27
N GLU A 258 25.52 17.69 6.32
CA GLU A 258 24.84 19.00 6.42
C GLU A 258 23.66 19.04 7.40
N LEU A 259 23.62 18.13 8.38
CA LEU A 259 22.55 18.11 9.40
C LEU A 259 23.08 18.01 10.85
N SER A 260 24.26 18.56 11.12
CA SER A 260 24.73 18.80 12.48
C SER A 260 24.73 20.30 12.78
N ASN A 261 23.54 20.83 13.09
CA ASN A 261 23.37 22.09 13.83
C ASN A 261 21.88 22.21 14.16
N ILE A 262 21.45 21.65 15.29
CA ILE A 262 20.36 22.14 16.14
C ILE A 262 20.27 21.23 17.38
N THR A 263 20.23 21.89 18.55
CA THR A 263 20.04 21.38 19.92
C THR A 263 21.27 20.94 20.73
N SER A 264 22.05 21.94 21.16
CA SER A 264 22.59 21.96 22.53
C SER A 264 21.57 22.67 23.44
N SER A 265 20.85 21.96 24.32
CA SER A 265 20.35 22.54 25.58
C SER A 265 19.69 21.49 26.48
N LYS A 266 20.04 21.57 27.77
CA LYS A 266 19.43 20.96 28.96
C LYS A 266 19.85 19.50 29.22
N GLY A 267 20.54 19.16 30.30
CA GLY A 267 20.60 19.81 31.61
C GLY A 267 19.85 18.94 32.62
N ASN A 268 20.65 18.27 33.45
CA ASN A 268 20.32 17.50 34.65
C ASN A 268 19.00 17.88 35.34
N MET A 269 18.17 16.87 35.65
CA MET A 269 17.54 16.71 36.98
C MET A 269 17.11 15.24 37.18
N ILE A 270 17.86 14.55 38.03
CA ILE A 270 17.43 13.36 38.77
C ILE A 270 17.19 13.84 40.22
N ASN A 271 16.18 13.25 40.88
CA ASN A 271 15.70 13.38 42.26
C ASN A 271 14.46 14.25 42.45
N SER A 272 13.31 13.60 42.67
CA SER A 272 12.56 13.67 43.94
C SER A 272 11.22 12.93 43.79
N LEU A 273 11.20 11.67 44.19
CA LEU A 273 10.00 10.91 44.50
C LEU A 273 9.89 10.88 46.02
N GLN A 274 8.95 11.64 46.61
CA GLN A 274 8.38 11.36 47.92
C GLN A 274 7.17 12.27 48.22
N SER A 275 6.16 11.66 48.86
CA SER A 275 4.95 12.23 49.49
C SER A 275 3.72 12.52 48.61
N LEU A 276 2.74 11.61 48.72
CA LEU A 276 1.33 11.82 48.38
C LEU A 276 0.60 12.38 49.61
N PRO A 277 -0.16 13.48 49.49
CA PRO A 277 -1.19 13.84 50.45
C PRO A 277 -2.58 13.36 49.99
N SER A 278 -3.37 12.99 50.99
CA SER A 278 -4.76 12.51 50.94
C SER A 278 -5.73 13.41 50.16
N LEU A 279 -6.64 12.76 49.42
CA LEU A 279 -7.80 13.39 48.78
C LEU A 279 -8.65 14.16 49.79
N ASN A 280 -8.73 15.49 49.60
CA ASN A 280 -9.81 16.30 50.13
C ASN A 280 -10.46 17.11 49.00
N HIS A 281 -11.77 17.27 49.15
CA HIS A 281 -12.77 17.79 48.23
C HIS A 281 -12.41 19.18 47.67
N PHE A 282 -12.02 19.26 46.39
CA PHE A 282 -11.88 20.54 45.67
C PHE A 282 -13.17 20.88 44.93
N SER A 283 -13.89 21.90 45.41
CA SER A 283 -14.90 22.59 44.61
C SER A 283 -14.20 23.37 43.51
N ILE A 284 -14.21 22.83 42.29
CA ILE A 284 -13.71 23.52 41.09
C ILE A 284 -14.65 24.71 40.84
N ASP A 285 -14.07 25.91 40.87
CA ASP A 285 -14.78 27.15 40.58
C ASP A 285 -15.36 27.10 39.16
N LYS A 286 -16.67 27.35 39.00
CA LYS A 286 -17.39 27.25 37.72
C LYS A 286 -16.79 28.20 36.66
N ALA A 287 -16.08 29.24 37.08
CA ALA A 287 -15.36 30.14 36.20
C ALA A 287 -14.15 29.48 35.50
N ASP A 288 -13.42 28.61 36.20
CA ASP A 288 -12.25 27.91 35.65
C ASP A 288 -12.66 26.76 34.72
N GLU A 289 -13.76 26.07 35.02
CA GLU A 289 -14.40 25.09 34.14
C GLU A 289 -14.74 25.71 32.76
N ARG A 290 -15.32 26.93 32.76
CA ARG A 290 -15.66 27.66 31.52
C ARG A 290 -14.42 28.06 30.73
N LYS A 291 -13.39 28.60 31.38
CA LYS A 291 -12.12 28.95 30.72
C LYS A 291 -11.42 27.73 30.13
N ARG A 292 -11.47 26.58 30.82
CA ARG A 292 -10.91 25.31 30.33
C ARG A 292 -11.64 24.82 29.08
N LYS A 293 -12.98 24.82 29.08
CA LYS A 293 -13.79 24.42 27.91
C LYS A 293 -13.53 25.30 26.69
N GLU A 294 -13.38 26.62 26.89
CA GLU A 294 -13.08 27.54 25.79
C GLU A 294 -11.69 27.31 25.17
N ARG A 295 -10.68 27.00 26.00
CA ARG A 295 -9.34 26.65 25.50
C ARG A 295 -9.36 25.38 24.66
N VAL A 296 -10.07 24.34 25.12
CA VAL A 296 -10.23 23.08 24.38
C VAL A 296 -10.94 23.33 23.05
N ARG A 297 -12.02 24.13 23.04
CA ARG A 297 -12.76 24.46 21.81
C ARG A 297 -11.90 25.20 20.79
N LYS A 298 -11.09 26.18 21.23
CA LYS A 298 -10.15 26.90 20.36
C LYS A 298 -9.05 25.99 19.82
N GLN A 299 -8.55 25.07 20.62
CA GLN A 299 -7.53 24.10 20.18
C GLN A 299 -8.10 23.13 19.14
N LEU A 300 -9.32 22.62 19.35
CA LEU A 300 -10.00 21.75 18.39
C LEU A 300 -10.26 22.47 17.06
N LYS A 301 -10.68 23.74 17.11
CA LYS A 301 -10.93 24.54 15.91
C LYS A 301 -9.66 24.73 15.07
N ARG A 302 -8.52 25.03 15.70
CA ARG A 302 -7.22 25.16 15.03
C ARG A 302 -6.73 23.84 14.45
N GLN A 303 -7.00 22.71 15.10
CA GLN A 303 -6.68 21.39 14.56
C GLN A 303 -7.55 21.06 13.34
N ASN A 304 -8.85 21.39 13.36
CA ASN A 304 -9.75 21.16 12.23
C ASN A 304 -9.43 22.06 11.03
N GLU A 305 -9.15 23.35 11.25
CA GLU A 305 -8.73 24.28 10.18
C GLU A 305 -7.45 23.78 9.48
N ASN A 306 -6.51 23.18 10.23
CA ASN A 306 -5.29 22.59 9.67
C ASN A 306 -5.58 21.30 8.86
N ILE A 307 -6.55 20.48 9.29
CA ILE A 307 -6.94 19.27 8.56
C ILE A 307 -7.61 19.61 7.22
N GLU A 308 -8.50 20.59 7.19
CA GLU A 308 -9.18 21.02 5.96
C GLU A 308 -8.18 21.60 4.94
N GLU A 309 -7.31 22.49 5.39
CA GLU A 309 -6.27 23.07 4.52
C GLU A 309 -5.31 22.00 4.00
N ARG A 310 -4.93 21.05 4.85
CA ARG A 310 -4.10 19.90 4.46
C ARG A 310 -4.78 19.00 3.43
N THR A 311 -6.06 18.74 3.61
CA THR A 311 -6.87 17.93 2.67
C THR A 311 -6.99 18.62 1.32
N ALA A 312 -7.19 19.94 1.30
CA ALA A 312 -7.22 20.73 0.07
C ALA A 312 -5.89 20.68 -0.69
N ARG A 313 -4.75 20.81 0.00
CA ARG A 313 -3.42 20.69 -0.62
C ARG A 313 -3.19 19.29 -1.20
N LEU A 314 -3.62 18.24 -0.49
CA LEU A 314 -3.49 16.86 -0.94
C LEU A 314 -4.33 16.59 -2.20
N THR A 315 -5.58 17.04 -2.20
CA THR A 315 -6.48 16.91 -3.36
C THR A 315 -5.89 17.65 -4.56
N SER A 316 -5.35 18.86 -4.35
CA SER A 316 -4.68 19.62 -5.40
C SER A 316 -3.44 18.90 -5.96
N ALA A 317 -2.56 18.38 -5.09
CA ALA A 317 -1.38 17.63 -5.52
C ALA A 317 -1.73 16.33 -6.28
N LYS A 318 -2.77 15.62 -5.85
CA LYS A 318 -3.27 14.42 -6.54
C LYS A 318 -3.86 14.76 -7.91
N LEU A 319 -4.64 15.83 -8.00
CA LEU A 319 -5.20 16.30 -9.27
C LEU A 319 -4.10 16.71 -10.24
N HIS A 320 -3.11 17.47 -9.79
CA HIS A 320 -1.94 17.83 -10.60
C HIS A 320 -1.16 16.60 -11.07
N ALA A 321 -0.89 15.63 -10.18
CA ALA A 321 -0.22 14.38 -10.56
C ALA A 321 -1.03 13.52 -11.54
N ARG A 322 -2.37 13.61 -11.52
CA ARG A 322 -3.24 12.95 -12.51
C ARG A 322 -3.23 13.70 -13.84
N GLU A 323 -3.32 15.02 -13.81
CA GLU A 323 -3.28 15.88 -15.00
C GLU A 323 -1.96 15.71 -15.75
N VAL A 324 -0.82 15.78 -15.07
CA VAL A 324 0.50 15.52 -15.67
C VAL A 324 0.55 14.14 -16.33
N ARG A 325 0.03 13.09 -15.66
CA ARG A 325 -0.03 11.73 -16.22
C ARG A 325 -0.98 11.61 -17.42
N SER A 326 -2.06 12.39 -17.45
CA SER A 326 -3.00 12.40 -18.57
C SER A 326 -2.45 13.09 -19.82
N LEU A 327 -1.49 14.00 -19.64
CA LEU A 327 -0.82 14.73 -20.71
C LEU A 327 0.42 14.00 -21.25
N GLU A 328 0.91 12.96 -20.56
CA GLU A 328 2.01 12.12 -21.05
C GLU A 328 1.58 11.36 -22.31
N ASN A 329 2.30 11.59 -23.42
CA ASN A 329 2.15 10.80 -24.63
C ASN A 329 2.74 9.40 -24.44
N ASP A 330 2.41 8.46 -25.33
CA ASP A 330 2.84 7.05 -25.17
C ASP A 330 4.36 6.90 -25.22
N GLU A 331 5.09 7.77 -25.91
CA GLU A 331 6.56 7.76 -25.97
C GLU A 331 7.19 8.22 -24.65
N GLN A 332 6.68 9.29 -24.03
CA GLN A 332 7.09 9.75 -22.70
C GLN A 332 6.73 8.72 -21.63
N ARG A 333 5.54 8.13 -21.74
CA ARG A 333 5.11 7.05 -20.85
C ARG A 333 6.03 5.84 -21.00
N ASN A 334 6.33 5.42 -22.23
CA ASN A 334 7.22 4.29 -22.49
C ASN A 334 8.65 4.59 -22.05
N ALA A 335 9.18 5.79 -22.33
CA ALA A 335 10.50 6.22 -21.84
C ALA A 335 10.58 6.23 -20.31
N ARG A 336 9.50 6.64 -19.63
CA ARG A 336 9.39 6.52 -18.17
C ARG A 336 9.30 5.06 -17.71
N LEU A 337 8.72 4.17 -18.52
CA LEU A 337 8.63 2.73 -18.24
C LEU A 337 9.92 1.97 -18.58
N THR A 338 10.75 2.46 -19.51
CA THR A 338 12.01 1.83 -19.97
C THR A 338 13.27 2.47 -19.41
N SER A 339 13.16 3.63 -18.74
CA SER A 339 14.20 4.19 -17.86
C SER A 339 14.15 3.61 -16.43
N ILE A 340 13.26 2.63 -16.23
CA ILE A 340 13.25 1.63 -15.15
C ILE A 340 14.10 0.46 -15.63
#